data_AF-A0A936P925-F1
#
_entry.id   AF-A0A936P925-F1
#
_cell.length_a   1.000
_cell.length_b   1.000
_cell.length_c   1.000
_cell.angle_alpha   90.00
_cell.angle_beta   90.00
_cell.angle_gamma   90.00
#
_symmetry.space_group_name_H-M   'P 1'
#
loop_
_entity.id
_entity.type
_entity.pdbx_description
1 polymer ?
#
loop_
_entity_poly.entity_id
_entity_poly.type
_entity_poly.pdbx_seq_one_letter_code
_entity_poly.pdbx_strand_id
1 'polypeptide(L)'
;MHYSVKDKLKAKVRASKALVFLRADFAHLGCGRQISRALSELESERILVRAGYGVYTRPVAGVAVDQLVAGVKARLGRRVNRLVTFGETTVQLGLRSQGRQNAQSLLDSLKLEMAQAVLEEVDMATLRRRSLENLERWRENGSWCSAFAEWQELMASGSDAEVVAAMTGSDETANRLRQSAPYVGLLPPPPPGAPPAPPGRPPPPPPPPPGAPPPRAPPAKPPTMLEAIGEASRFYETHGYYVDPVDSRTAVLPRDWKSRLVNVSSPGTNGVTGLCLDPHDLFISKVAAWREKDIEFAKVMIGHGMVEKDRLLVLASKVPNPEDDLSRAARIIKRIERLCADRERPQ
;
A
#
# COMPACT_ATOMS: atom_id res chain seq x y z
N MET A 1 -8.95 -6.43 -50.82
CA MET A 1 -9.20 -7.43 -49.74
C MET A 1 -9.06 -6.74 -48.39
N HIS A 2 -10.11 -6.72 -47.56
CA HIS A 2 -9.97 -6.27 -46.18
C HIS A 2 -9.39 -7.41 -45.34
N TYR A 3 -8.11 -7.28 -44.97
CA TYR A 3 -7.46 -8.22 -44.07
C TYR A 3 -8.05 -8.11 -42.66
N SER A 4 -8.47 -9.24 -42.10
CA SER A 4 -8.95 -9.31 -40.72
C SER A 4 -7.82 -9.02 -39.73
N VAL A 5 -8.15 -8.71 -38.47
CA VAL A 5 -7.14 -8.54 -37.39
C VAL A 5 -6.26 -9.79 -37.27
N LYS A 6 -6.85 -10.97 -37.46
CA LYS A 6 -6.15 -12.25 -37.49
C LYS A 6 -5.11 -12.32 -38.61
N ASP A 7 -5.48 -11.96 -39.83
CA ASP A 7 -4.57 -12.02 -40.98
C ASP A 7 -3.38 -11.07 -40.81
N LYS A 8 -3.65 -9.85 -40.30
CA LYS A 8 -2.61 -8.86 -39.99
C LYS A 8 -1.66 -9.36 -38.90
N LEU A 9 -2.21 -9.98 -37.84
CA LEU A 9 -1.42 -10.52 -36.75
C LEU A 9 -0.57 -11.71 -37.22
N LYS A 10 -1.15 -12.63 -37.99
CA LYS A 10 -0.47 -13.79 -38.59
C LYS A 10 0.65 -13.37 -39.54
N ALA A 11 0.42 -12.37 -40.38
CA ALA A 11 1.45 -11.82 -41.26
C ALA A 11 2.61 -11.20 -40.46
N LYS A 12 2.31 -10.44 -39.41
CA LYS A 12 3.32 -9.79 -38.56
C LYS A 12 4.15 -10.80 -37.77
N VAL A 13 3.52 -11.84 -37.23
CA VAL A 13 4.20 -12.95 -36.56
C VAL A 13 5.14 -13.66 -37.53
N ARG A 14 4.67 -13.98 -38.75
CA ARG A 14 5.48 -14.65 -39.79
C ARG A 14 6.68 -13.83 -40.22
N ALA A 15 6.50 -12.52 -40.43
CA ALA A 15 7.57 -11.62 -40.86
C ALA A 15 8.62 -11.33 -39.77
N SER A 16 8.28 -11.53 -38.49
CA SER A 16 9.18 -11.24 -37.37
C SER A 16 10.13 -12.40 -37.08
N LYS A 17 11.42 -12.11 -36.88
CA LYS A 17 12.41 -13.08 -36.37
C LYS A 17 12.31 -13.32 -34.86
N ALA A 18 11.44 -12.59 -34.15
CA ALA A 18 11.29 -12.73 -32.71
C ALA A 18 10.70 -14.09 -32.32
N LEU A 19 11.20 -14.66 -31.22
CA LEU A 19 10.66 -15.88 -30.62
C LEU A 19 9.53 -15.61 -29.63
N VAL A 20 9.47 -14.39 -29.09
CA VAL A 20 8.53 -13.98 -28.04
C VAL A 20 7.74 -12.75 -28.48
N PHE A 21 6.42 -12.83 -28.31
CA PHE A 21 5.47 -11.79 -28.65
C PHE A 21 4.61 -11.44 -27.44
N LEU A 22 4.36 -10.16 -27.25
CA LEU A 22 3.44 -9.65 -26.23
C LEU A 22 2.13 -9.24 -26.90
N ARG A 23 1.01 -9.41 -26.20
CA ARG A 23 -0.28 -8.87 -26.66
C ARG A 23 -0.18 -7.37 -26.99
N ALA A 24 0.61 -6.63 -26.20
CA ALA A 24 0.85 -5.20 -26.40
C ALA A 24 1.49 -4.86 -27.76
N ASP A 25 2.23 -5.78 -28.38
CA ASP A 25 2.86 -5.55 -29.69
C ASP A 25 1.85 -5.38 -30.82
N PHE A 26 0.64 -5.88 -30.59
CA PHE A 26 -0.47 -5.89 -31.54
C PHE A 26 -1.56 -4.88 -31.19
N ALA A 27 -1.38 -4.07 -30.13
CA ALA A 27 -2.39 -3.12 -29.65
C ALA A 27 -2.88 -2.12 -30.72
N HIS A 28 -2.03 -1.80 -31.69
CA HIS A 28 -2.34 -0.92 -32.83
C HIS A 28 -3.18 -1.59 -33.93
N LEU A 29 -3.37 -2.92 -33.91
CA LEU A 29 -4.11 -3.65 -34.96
C LEU A 29 -5.62 -3.71 -34.72
N GLY A 30 -6.10 -3.39 -33.51
CA GLY A 30 -7.52 -3.43 -33.17
C GLY A 30 -7.78 -3.27 -31.68
N CYS A 31 -9.03 -3.43 -31.25
CA CYS A 31 -9.37 -3.33 -29.84
C CYS A 31 -8.91 -4.57 -29.06
N GLY A 32 -8.81 -4.43 -27.73
CA GLY A 32 -8.28 -5.49 -26.86
C GLY A 32 -8.98 -6.84 -27.03
N ARG A 33 -10.30 -6.87 -27.25
CA ARG A 33 -11.08 -8.10 -27.49
C ARG A 33 -10.76 -8.75 -28.84
N GLN A 34 -10.65 -7.94 -29.90
CA GLN A 34 -10.31 -8.42 -31.26
C GLN A 34 -8.91 -9.05 -31.29
N ILE A 35 -7.94 -8.42 -30.60
CA ILE A 35 -6.57 -8.94 -30.52
C ILE A 35 -6.53 -10.25 -29.72
N SER A 36 -7.19 -10.30 -28.55
CA SER A 36 -7.24 -11.53 -27.74
C SER A 36 -7.86 -12.68 -28.53
N ARG A 37 -8.96 -12.44 -29.25
CA ARG A 37 -9.60 -13.44 -30.10
C ARG A 37 -8.65 -13.92 -31.21
N ALA A 38 -8.01 -13.00 -31.93
CA ALA A 38 -7.04 -13.34 -32.97
C ALA A 38 -5.85 -14.15 -32.41
N LEU A 39 -5.33 -13.81 -31.23
CA LEU A 39 -4.25 -14.56 -30.59
C LEU A 39 -4.66 -15.97 -30.18
N SER A 40 -5.87 -16.14 -29.63
CA SER A 40 -6.44 -17.47 -29.32
C SER A 40 -6.66 -18.31 -30.58
N GLU A 41 -7.06 -17.69 -31.69
CA GLU A 41 -7.18 -18.39 -32.97
C GLU A 41 -5.79 -18.83 -33.49
N LEU A 42 -4.76 -17.99 -33.40
CA LEU A 42 -3.39 -18.36 -33.77
C LEU A 42 -2.79 -19.45 -32.86
N GLU A 43 -3.18 -19.47 -31.58
CA GLU A 43 -2.84 -20.53 -30.64
C GLU A 43 -3.48 -21.86 -31.05
N SER A 44 -4.77 -21.84 -31.40
CA SER A 44 -5.48 -23.04 -31.89
C SER A 44 -4.89 -23.58 -33.21
N GLU A 45 -4.37 -22.70 -34.07
CA GLU A 45 -3.67 -23.06 -35.31
C GLU A 45 -2.21 -23.49 -35.07
N ARG A 46 -1.74 -23.54 -33.81
CA ARG A 46 -0.35 -23.83 -33.45
C ARG A 46 0.67 -22.90 -34.13
N ILE A 47 0.30 -21.66 -34.41
CA ILE A 47 1.20 -20.62 -34.94
C ILE A 47 1.94 -19.92 -33.80
N LEU A 48 1.30 -19.84 -32.63
CA LEU A 48 1.85 -19.36 -31.38
C LEU A 48 1.50 -20.35 -30.26
N VAL A 49 2.28 -20.31 -29.19
CA VAL A 49 2.00 -21.01 -27.93
C VAL A 49 1.83 -19.96 -26.85
N ARG A 50 0.76 -20.05 -26.07
CA ARG A 50 0.56 -19.14 -24.95
C ARG A 50 1.46 -19.54 -23.80
N ALA A 51 2.33 -18.61 -23.40
CA ALA A 51 3.26 -18.83 -22.31
C ALA A 51 2.82 -18.20 -20.99
N GLY A 52 1.86 -17.27 -21.03
CA GLY A 52 1.31 -16.64 -19.83
C GLY A 52 0.32 -15.53 -20.19
N TYR A 53 -0.09 -14.74 -19.20
CA TYR A 53 -1.00 -13.63 -19.46
C TYR A 53 -0.37 -12.58 -20.41
N GLY A 54 -0.89 -12.51 -21.64
CA GLY A 54 -0.41 -11.60 -22.67
C GLY A 54 1.01 -11.91 -23.20
N VAL A 55 1.53 -13.12 -22.96
CA VAL A 55 2.84 -13.57 -23.44
C VAL A 55 2.65 -14.80 -24.33
N TYR A 56 3.23 -14.75 -25.53
CA TYR A 56 3.14 -15.79 -26.53
C TYR A 56 4.54 -16.08 -27.07
N THR A 57 4.82 -17.34 -27.37
CA THR A 57 6.06 -17.76 -28.01
C THR A 57 5.76 -18.40 -29.35
N ARG A 58 6.78 -18.49 -30.22
CA ARG A 58 6.69 -19.42 -31.34
C ARG A 58 6.60 -20.87 -30.82
N PRO A 59 5.93 -21.77 -31.55
CA PRO A 59 6.07 -23.21 -31.33
C PRO A 59 7.47 -23.57 -31.81
N VAL A 60 8.37 -23.84 -30.87
CA VAL A 60 9.73 -24.23 -31.25
C VAL A 60 10.04 -25.58 -30.63
N ALA A 61 9.89 -26.62 -31.44
CA ALA A 61 10.50 -27.91 -31.17
C ALA A 61 12.03 -27.70 -31.20
N GLY A 62 12.69 -27.92 -30.06
CA GLY A 62 14.15 -27.87 -29.96
C GLY A 62 14.80 -26.55 -29.54
N VAL A 63 14.05 -25.50 -29.19
CA VAL A 63 14.67 -24.33 -28.51
C VAL A 63 14.79 -24.60 -27.02
N ALA A 64 15.99 -24.41 -26.49
CA ALA A 64 16.26 -24.52 -25.06
C ALA A 64 15.37 -23.53 -24.28
N VAL A 65 14.72 -24.02 -23.22
CA VAL A 65 13.83 -23.24 -22.35
C VAL A 65 14.50 -21.96 -21.86
N ASP A 66 15.81 -21.99 -21.60
CA ASP A 66 16.59 -20.83 -21.17
C ASP A 66 16.62 -19.68 -22.17
N GLN A 67 16.63 -19.97 -23.49
CA GLN A 67 16.57 -18.95 -24.52
C GLN A 67 15.19 -18.28 -24.57
N LEU A 68 14.12 -19.07 -24.39
CA LEU A 68 12.76 -18.53 -24.29
C LEU A 68 12.59 -17.69 -23.03
N VAL A 69 13.13 -18.15 -21.90
CA VAL A 69 13.16 -17.42 -20.62
C VAL A 69 13.90 -16.08 -20.77
N ALA A 70 15.08 -16.07 -21.39
CA ALA A 70 15.85 -14.85 -21.64
C ALA A 70 15.07 -13.88 -22.55
N GLY A 71 14.46 -14.39 -23.62
CA GLY A 71 13.61 -13.62 -24.52
C GLY A 71 12.40 -13.01 -23.82
N VAL A 72 11.71 -13.78 -22.96
CA VAL A 72 10.58 -13.26 -22.19
C VAL A 72 11.04 -12.21 -21.18
N LYS A 73 12.15 -12.42 -20.46
CA LYS A 73 12.72 -11.44 -19.53
C LYS A 73 13.03 -10.10 -20.22
N ALA A 74 13.69 -10.14 -21.38
CA ALA A 74 14.03 -8.95 -22.15
C ALA A 74 12.79 -8.16 -22.60
N ARG A 75 11.69 -8.85 -22.93
CA ARG A 75 10.45 -8.22 -23.41
C ARG A 75 9.56 -7.69 -22.28
N LEU A 76 9.60 -8.31 -21.10
CA LEU A 76 8.76 -7.93 -19.96
C LEU A 76 9.33 -6.81 -19.09
N GLY A 77 10.65 -6.61 -19.08
CA GLY A 77 11.31 -5.60 -18.24
C GLY A 77 10.94 -5.80 -16.77
N ARG A 78 10.41 -4.77 -16.09
CA ARG A 78 10.00 -4.82 -14.67
C ARG A 78 8.80 -5.75 -14.37
N ARG A 79 8.11 -6.29 -15.39
CA ARG A 79 6.93 -7.18 -15.26
C ARG A 79 7.28 -8.67 -15.20
N VAL A 80 8.51 -9.01 -14.81
CA VAL A 80 9.03 -10.38 -14.84
C VAL A 80 8.51 -11.28 -13.72
N ASN A 81 8.00 -10.77 -12.60
CA ASN A 81 7.58 -11.58 -11.45
C ASN A 81 6.28 -12.37 -11.68
N ARG A 82 6.35 -13.47 -12.45
CA ARG A 82 5.20 -14.36 -12.72
C ARG A 82 5.64 -15.71 -13.26
N LEU A 83 4.74 -16.68 -13.16
CA LEU A 83 4.89 -17.98 -13.82
C LEU A 83 4.68 -17.83 -15.32
N VAL A 84 5.55 -18.48 -16.08
CA VAL A 84 5.48 -18.59 -17.54
C VAL A 84 5.67 -20.05 -17.91
N THR A 85 4.75 -20.59 -18.70
CA THR A 85 4.71 -22.01 -19.07
C THR A 85 5.16 -22.17 -20.52
N PHE A 86 6.07 -23.10 -20.78
CA PHE A 86 6.56 -23.44 -22.11
C PHE A 86 6.35 -24.95 -22.31
N GLY A 87 5.30 -25.33 -23.04
CA GLY A 87 4.89 -26.74 -23.12
C GLY A 87 4.49 -27.27 -21.75
N GLU A 88 5.13 -28.36 -21.29
CA GLU A 88 4.89 -28.95 -19.96
C GLU A 88 5.73 -28.27 -18.85
N THR A 89 6.72 -27.47 -19.22
CA THR A 89 7.65 -26.85 -18.28
C THR A 89 7.13 -25.49 -17.83
N THR A 90 6.83 -25.35 -16.53
CA THR A 90 6.49 -24.04 -15.95
C THR A 90 7.70 -23.43 -15.25
N VAL A 91 8.10 -22.24 -15.70
CA VAL A 91 9.25 -21.49 -15.17
C VAL A 91 8.77 -20.25 -14.45
N GLN A 92 9.23 -20.05 -13.21
CA GLN A 92 9.06 -18.79 -12.51
C GLN A 92 10.04 -17.75 -13.07
N LEU A 93 9.50 -16.70 -13.70
CA LEU A 93 10.29 -15.54 -14.10
C LEU A 93 10.35 -14.55 -12.93
N GLY A 94 11.51 -13.91 -12.78
CA GLY A 94 11.83 -13.06 -11.64
C GLY A 94 12.00 -13.87 -10.34
N LEU A 95 12.54 -13.22 -9.32
CA LEU A 95 12.45 -13.78 -7.98
C LEU A 95 10.97 -13.77 -7.58
N ARG A 96 10.38 -14.93 -7.26
CA ARG A 96 9.33 -14.89 -6.23
C ARG A 96 10.00 -14.18 -5.07
N SER A 97 9.47 -13.04 -4.67
CA SER A 97 9.71 -12.57 -3.31
C SER A 97 9.15 -13.65 -2.39
N GLN A 98 9.91 -14.71 -2.13
CA GLN A 98 9.80 -15.38 -0.85
C GLN A 98 10.10 -14.28 0.17
N GLY A 99 9.07 -13.89 0.91
CA GLY A 99 9.24 -12.96 2.03
C GLY A 99 9.43 -11.48 1.68
N ARG A 100 8.73 -10.92 0.67
CA ARG A 100 8.32 -9.51 0.88
C ARG A 100 7.07 -9.58 1.73
N GLN A 101 7.26 -9.65 3.05
CA GLN A 101 6.21 -9.34 4.01
C GLN A 101 5.52 -8.08 3.49
N ASN A 102 4.20 -8.11 3.39
CA ASN A 102 3.48 -6.91 2.98
C ASN A 102 3.82 -5.79 4.00
N ALA A 103 3.76 -4.52 3.59
CA ALA A 103 4.21 -3.41 4.44
C ALA A 103 3.52 -3.42 5.82
N GLN A 104 2.27 -3.90 5.89
CA GLN A 104 1.54 -4.06 7.13
C GLN A 104 2.17 -5.12 8.03
N SER A 105 2.55 -6.28 7.50
CA SER A 105 3.21 -7.35 8.26
C SER A 105 4.60 -6.94 8.75
N LEU A 106 5.34 -6.17 7.94
CA LEU A 106 6.63 -5.60 8.36
C LEU A 106 6.44 -4.61 9.53
N LEU A 107 5.44 -3.73 9.42
CA LEU A 107 5.07 -2.78 10.45
C LEU A 107 4.61 -3.49 11.74
N ASP A 108 3.84 -4.57 11.62
CA ASP A 108 3.38 -5.35 12.76
C ASP A 108 4.56 -6.05 13.47
N SER A 109 5.56 -6.52 12.71
CA SER A 109 6.82 -7.04 13.26
C SER A 109 7.63 -5.98 14.00
N LEU A 110 7.79 -4.78 13.44
CA LEU A 110 8.48 -3.67 14.10
C LEU A 110 7.78 -3.23 15.40
N LYS A 111 6.44 -3.21 15.41
CA LYS A 111 5.66 -2.92 16.63
C LYS A 111 5.84 -3.99 17.70
N LEU A 112 5.97 -5.25 17.30
CA LEU A 112 6.26 -6.34 18.21
C LEU A 112 7.67 -6.19 18.79
N GLU A 113 8.69 -5.92 17.97
CA GLU A 113 10.07 -5.68 18.41
C GLU A 113 10.15 -4.50 19.40
N MET A 114 9.45 -3.40 19.10
CA MET A 114 9.37 -2.25 20.01
C MET A 114 8.69 -2.62 21.34
N ALA A 115 7.60 -3.37 21.31
CA ALA A 115 6.91 -3.80 22.53
C ALA A 115 7.78 -4.73 23.38
N GLN A 116 8.56 -5.61 22.76
CA GLN A 116 9.54 -6.47 23.43
C GLN A 116 10.64 -5.64 24.08
N ALA A 117 11.24 -4.69 23.35
CA ALA A 117 12.26 -3.81 23.90
C ALA A 117 11.74 -2.98 25.09
N VAL A 118 10.50 -2.49 25.05
CA VAL A 118 9.89 -1.79 26.19
C VAL A 118 9.79 -2.70 27.41
N LEU A 119 9.40 -3.97 27.25
CA LEU A 119 9.32 -4.93 28.35
C LEU A 119 10.70 -5.32 28.90
N GLU A 120 11.75 -5.25 28.08
CA GLU A 120 13.13 -5.52 28.49
C GLU A 120 13.76 -4.33 29.24
N GLU A 121 13.47 -3.09 28.82
CA GLU A 121 14.13 -1.89 29.34
C GLU A 121 13.33 -1.15 30.42
N VAL A 122 12.01 -1.35 30.49
CA VAL A 122 11.12 -0.58 31.37
C VAL A 122 10.40 -1.51 32.35
N ASP A 123 10.53 -1.22 33.64
CA ASP A 123 9.82 -1.98 34.67
C ASP A 123 8.29 -1.82 34.53
N MET A 124 7.56 -2.86 34.94
CA MET A 124 6.12 -2.94 34.74
C MET A 124 5.34 -1.81 35.43
N ALA A 125 5.82 -1.32 36.58
CA ALA A 125 5.16 -0.22 37.29
C ALA A 125 5.31 1.11 36.52
N THR A 126 6.50 1.38 36.00
CA THR A 126 6.75 2.54 35.13
C THR A 126 5.97 2.43 33.82
N LEU A 127 5.96 1.26 33.19
CA LEU A 127 5.21 0.98 31.96
C LEU A 127 3.73 1.31 32.12
N ARG A 128 3.08 0.82 33.18
CA ARG A 128 1.67 1.08 33.46
C ARG A 128 1.39 2.55 33.69
N ARG A 129 2.16 3.19 34.58
CA ARG A 129 1.99 4.61 34.91
C ARG A 129 2.11 5.49 33.67
N ARG A 130 3.19 5.34 32.89
CA ARG A 130 3.43 6.11 31.67
C ARG A 130 2.40 5.85 30.58
N SER A 131 1.95 4.60 30.44
CA SER A 131 0.88 4.24 29.50
C SER A 131 -0.43 4.93 29.85
N LEU A 132 -0.81 4.97 31.13
CA LEU A 132 -2.01 5.66 31.60
C LEU A 132 -1.90 7.19 31.41
N GLU A 133 -0.75 7.79 31.72
CA GLU A 133 -0.48 9.22 31.43
C GLU A 133 -0.65 9.54 29.93
N ASN A 134 -0.13 8.68 29.04
CA ASN A 134 -0.28 8.84 27.60
C ASN A 134 -1.74 8.75 27.14
N LEU A 135 -2.50 7.78 27.67
CA LEU A 135 -3.91 7.59 27.36
C LEU A 135 -4.76 8.79 27.82
N GLU A 136 -4.50 9.31 29.01
CA GLU A 136 -5.16 10.50 29.53
C GLU A 136 -4.90 11.72 28.64
N ARG A 137 -3.62 11.97 28.32
CA ARG A 137 -3.23 13.04 27.39
C ARG A 137 -3.90 12.90 26.01
N TRP A 138 -4.05 11.69 25.49
CA TRP A 138 -4.73 11.48 24.19
C TRP A 138 -6.24 11.76 24.28
N ARG A 139 -6.87 11.37 25.40
CA ARG A 139 -8.27 11.69 25.68
C ARG A 139 -8.51 13.19 25.73
N GLU A 140 -7.68 13.92 26.45
CA GLU A 140 -7.75 15.38 26.56
C GLU A 140 -7.61 16.07 25.19
N ASN A 141 -6.80 15.50 24.30
CA ASN A 141 -6.62 15.96 22.93
C ASN A 141 -7.72 15.46 21.95
N GLY A 142 -8.82 14.89 22.46
CA GLY A 142 -9.97 14.45 21.66
C GLY A 142 -9.73 13.19 20.81
N SER A 143 -8.65 12.46 21.05
CA SER A 143 -8.33 11.20 20.36
C SER A 143 -8.70 10.01 21.24
N TRP A 144 -9.85 9.35 20.95
CA TRP A 144 -10.30 8.18 21.72
C TRP A 144 -10.83 7.05 20.84
N CYS A 145 -10.45 5.80 21.12
CA CYS A 145 -10.93 4.60 20.42
C CYS A 145 -11.15 3.43 21.38
N SER A 146 -11.81 2.35 20.93
CA SER A 146 -12.10 1.18 21.77
C SER A 146 -10.84 0.50 22.32
N ALA A 147 -9.77 0.43 21.51
CA ALA A 147 -8.49 -0.14 21.95
C ALA A 147 -7.87 0.64 23.12
N PHE A 148 -8.11 1.94 23.24
CA PHE A 148 -7.61 2.73 24.37
C PHE A 148 -8.35 2.42 25.68
N ALA A 149 -9.65 2.12 25.62
CA ALA A 149 -10.40 1.68 26.79
C ALA A 149 -9.89 0.32 27.28
N GLU A 150 -9.66 -0.62 26.37
CA GLU A 150 -9.07 -1.93 26.68
C GLU A 150 -7.66 -1.81 27.27
N TRP A 151 -6.81 -0.96 26.68
CA TRP A 151 -5.48 -0.69 27.22
C TRP A 151 -5.54 -0.03 28.61
N GLN A 152 -6.48 0.88 28.84
CA GLN A 152 -6.65 1.53 30.13
C GLN A 152 -7.02 0.52 31.21
N GLU A 153 -7.99 -0.35 30.94
CA GLU A 153 -8.40 -1.42 31.86
C GLU A 153 -7.24 -2.40 32.11
N LEU A 154 -6.56 -2.82 31.05
CA LEU A 154 -5.43 -3.73 31.13
C LEU A 154 -4.26 -3.15 31.96
N MET A 155 -3.94 -1.86 31.75
CA MET A 155 -2.86 -1.18 32.48
C MET A 155 -3.23 -0.83 33.93
N ALA A 156 -4.52 -0.56 34.22
CA ALA A 156 -4.99 -0.21 35.55
C ALA A 156 -5.19 -1.44 36.45
N SER A 157 -5.74 -2.53 35.92
CA SER A 157 -6.19 -3.67 36.72
C SER A 157 -5.83 -5.05 36.18
N GLY A 158 -5.38 -5.15 34.92
CA GLY A 158 -4.92 -6.42 34.37
C GLY A 158 -3.68 -6.96 35.08
N SER A 159 -3.45 -8.27 35.04
CA SER A 159 -2.23 -8.89 35.56
C SER A 159 -1.03 -8.62 34.65
N ASP A 160 0.19 -8.73 35.18
CA ASP A 160 1.41 -8.51 34.39
C ASP A 160 1.53 -9.50 33.22
N ALA A 161 1.05 -10.74 33.41
CA ALA A 161 1.01 -11.74 32.35
C ALA A 161 0.07 -11.34 31.21
N GLU A 162 -1.09 -10.74 31.51
CA GLU A 162 -2.03 -10.27 30.49
C GLU A 162 -1.49 -9.05 29.74
N VAL A 163 -0.80 -8.13 30.43
CA VAL A 163 -0.10 -7.00 29.79
C VAL A 163 0.96 -7.51 28.81
N VAL A 164 1.81 -8.45 29.25
CA VAL A 164 2.84 -9.06 28.39
C VAL A 164 2.21 -9.80 27.21
N ALA A 165 1.12 -10.53 27.43
CA ALA A 165 0.41 -11.24 26.37
C ALA A 165 -0.17 -10.26 25.32
N ALA A 166 -0.78 -9.16 25.74
CA ALA A 166 -1.28 -8.13 24.82
C ALA A 166 -0.14 -7.43 24.06
N MET A 167 1.02 -7.24 24.69
CA MET A 167 2.19 -6.62 24.07
C MET A 167 2.91 -7.55 23.11
N THR A 168 2.99 -8.85 23.38
CA THR A 168 3.87 -9.78 22.64
C THR A 168 3.15 -10.88 21.88
N GLY A 169 1.85 -11.07 22.13
CA GLY A 169 1.04 -12.12 21.52
C GLY A 169 1.04 -12.03 20.00
N SER A 170 1.07 -13.18 19.33
CA SER A 170 1.04 -13.28 17.86
C SER A 170 -0.38 -13.36 17.29
N ASP A 171 -1.39 -13.46 18.16
CA ASP A 171 -2.79 -13.50 17.78
C ASP A 171 -3.31 -12.13 17.28
N GLU A 172 -4.50 -12.16 16.68
CA GLU A 172 -5.12 -10.98 16.07
C GLU A 172 -5.49 -9.91 17.13
N THR A 173 -5.82 -10.31 18.35
CA THR A 173 -6.18 -9.41 19.44
C THR A 173 -4.98 -8.60 19.90
N ALA A 174 -3.85 -9.27 20.16
CA ALA A 174 -2.60 -8.61 20.54
C ALA A 174 -2.07 -7.71 19.40
N ASN A 175 -2.12 -8.19 18.16
CA ASN A 175 -1.77 -7.38 16.99
C ASN A 175 -2.62 -6.11 16.86
N ARG A 176 -3.93 -6.22 17.07
CA ARG A 176 -4.87 -5.09 17.04
C ARG A 176 -4.55 -4.08 18.13
N LEU A 177 -4.35 -4.53 19.37
CA LEU A 177 -4.01 -3.68 20.50
C LEU A 177 -2.67 -2.94 20.27
N ARG A 178 -1.65 -3.62 19.73
CA ARG A 178 -0.36 -3.00 19.35
C ARG A 178 -0.48 -1.88 18.31
N GLN A 179 -1.55 -1.83 17.51
CA GLN A 179 -1.75 -0.70 16.59
C GLN A 179 -2.01 0.63 17.33
N SER A 180 -2.39 0.56 18.60
CA SER A 180 -2.78 1.66 19.47
C SER A 180 -1.98 1.63 20.78
N ALA A 181 -0.69 1.28 20.70
CA ALA A 181 0.18 1.06 21.85
C ALA A 181 0.33 2.32 22.73
N PRO A 182 -0.14 2.32 23.99
CA PRO A 182 -0.05 3.48 24.88
C PRO A 182 1.35 3.72 25.46
N TYR A 183 2.25 2.75 25.30
CA TYR A 183 3.64 2.78 25.77
C TYR A 183 4.63 3.32 24.74
N VAL A 184 4.15 4.12 23.78
CA VAL A 184 5.03 4.87 22.86
C VAL A 184 5.84 5.92 23.62
N GLY A 185 7.10 6.10 23.21
CA GLY A 185 8.01 7.08 23.81
C GLY A 185 8.61 6.69 25.17
N LEU A 186 8.48 5.43 25.58
CA LEU A 186 9.08 4.91 26.83
C LEU A 186 10.52 4.41 26.63
N LEU A 187 10.94 4.10 25.41
CA LEU A 187 12.33 3.77 25.09
C LEU A 187 13.16 5.06 24.95
N PRO A 188 14.40 5.07 25.44
CA PRO A 188 15.31 6.18 25.23
C PRO A 188 15.61 6.36 23.73
N PRO A 189 15.83 7.60 23.26
CA PRO A 189 16.31 7.82 21.90
C PRO A 189 17.67 7.11 21.71
N PRO A 190 18.01 6.68 20.48
CA PRO A 190 19.25 5.97 20.22
C PRO A 190 20.49 6.78 20.69
N PRO A 191 21.56 6.11 21.14
CA PRO A 191 22.72 6.77 21.73
C PRO A 191 23.40 7.72 20.73
N PRO A 192 23.91 8.89 21.18
CA PRO A 192 24.62 9.84 20.34
C PRO A 192 25.96 9.25 19.89
N GLY A 193 25.96 8.59 18.73
CA GLY A 193 27.14 7.88 18.19
C GLY A 193 26.92 7.13 16.88
N ALA A 194 25.67 6.96 16.42
CA ALA A 194 25.42 6.70 15.00
C ALA A 194 25.99 7.87 14.17
N PRO A 195 26.58 7.62 12.98
CA PRO A 195 27.31 8.66 12.24
C PRO A 195 26.42 9.90 12.08
N PRO A 196 26.92 11.10 12.44
CA PRO A 196 26.11 12.30 12.32
C PRO A 196 25.71 12.49 10.86
N ALA A 197 24.43 12.78 10.62
CA ALA A 197 24.04 13.42 9.37
C ALA A 197 24.96 14.63 9.14
N PRO A 198 25.43 14.88 7.90
CA PRO A 198 26.42 15.93 7.64
C PRO A 198 25.91 17.26 8.22
N PRO A 199 26.78 18.03 8.89
CA PRO A 199 26.34 19.22 9.61
C PRO A 199 25.62 20.17 8.65
N GLY A 200 24.44 20.63 9.08
CA GLY A 200 23.73 21.73 8.43
C GLY A 200 24.68 22.91 8.23
N ARG A 201 24.65 23.51 7.04
CA ARG A 201 25.51 24.64 6.69
C ARG A 201 25.40 25.76 7.75
N PRO A 202 26.52 26.35 8.22
CA PRO A 202 26.46 27.56 9.02
C PRO A 202 25.85 28.72 8.19
N PRO A 203 25.25 29.74 8.85
CA PRO A 203 24.74 30.92 8.15
C PRO A 203 25.89 31.62 7.40
N PRO A 204 25.65 32.13 6.18
CA PRO A 204 26.72 32.70 5.37
C PRO A 204 27.25 34.00 6.00
N PRO A 205 28.57 34.25 5.99
CA PRO A 205 29.10 35.58 6.28
C PRO A 205 28.65 36.59 5.21
N PRO A 206 28.61 37.91 5.51
CA PRO A 206 28.27 38.91 4.51
C PRO A 206 29.24 38.82 3.32
N PRO A 207 28.75 38.99 2.07
CA PRO A 207 29.54 38.70 0.88
C PRO A 207 30.70 39.69 0.73
N PRO A 208 31.94 39.21 0.49
CA PRO A 208 33.01 40.05 -0.05
C PRO A 208 32.76 40.36 -1.54
N PRO A 209 33.35 41.44 -2.10
CA PRO A 209 33.11 41.85 -3.48
C PRO A 209 33.52 40.78 -4.50
N PRO A 210 32.89 40.77 -5.69
CA PRO A 210 32.82 39.57 -6.53
C PRO A 210 34.15 39.27 -7.25
N GLY A 211 34.73 38.12 -6.92
CA GLY A 211 35.72 37.41 -7.74
C GLY A 211 35.14 36.05 -8.17
N ALA A 212 35.40 35.65 -9.42
CA ALA A 212 34.69 34.57 -10.12
C ALA A 212 34.71 33.19 -9.38
N PRO A 213 33.58 32.46 -9.31
CA PRO A 213 33.51 31.17 -8.64
C PRO A 213 33.97 29.99 -9.52
N PRO A 214 34.64 28.96 -8.96
CA PRO A 214 34.93 27.69 -9.64
C PRO A 214 33.64 26.85 -9.85
N PRO A 215 33.66 25.83 -10.75
CA PRO A 215 32.46 25.16 -11.21
C PRO A 215 31.72 24.43 -10.07
N ARG A 216 30.41 24.68 -9.97
CA ARG A 216 29.52 24.11 -8.94
C ARG A 216 29.42 22.59 -9.06
N ALA A 217 29.64 21.89 -7.94
CA ALA A 217 29.17 20.53 -7.76
C ALA A 217 27.64 20.46 -7.92
N PRO A 218 27.08 19.35 -8.45
CA PRO A 218 25.64 19.21 -8.61
C PRO A 218 24.94 19.32 -7.25
N PRO A 219 23.73 19.92 -7.18
CA PRO A 219 23.02 20.10 -5.91
C PRO A 219 22.68 18.73 -5.29
N ALA A 220 22.90 18.61 -3.98
CA ALA A 220 22.46 17.46 -3.21
C ALA A 220 20.94 17.28 -3.35
N LYS A 221 20.52 16.03 -3.54
CA LYS A 221 19.11 15.69 -3.74
C LYS A 221 18.33 15.98 -2.44
N PRO A 222 17.15 16.63 -2.50
CA PRO A 222 16.34 16.84 -1.31
C PRO A 222 15.96 15.49 -0.67
N PRO A 223 15.84 15.44 0.68
CA PRO A 223 15.47 14.23 1.39
C PRO A 223 14.09 13.75 0.92
N THR A 224 13.95 12.44 0.84
CA THR A 224 12.68 11.78 0.54
C THR A 224 11.70 11.97 1.71
N MET A 225 10.40 11.80 1.44
CA MET A 225 9.36 11.95 2.47
C MET A 225 9.54 10.97 3.64
N LEU A 226 10.04 9.75 3.38
CA LEU A 226 10.38 8.79 4.44
C LEU A 226 11.51 9.31 5.34
N GLU A 227 12.56 9.88 4.76
CA GLU A 227 13.71 10.41 5.52
C GLU A 227 13.33 11.66 6.34
N ALA A 228 12.32 12.41 5.87
CA ALA A 228 11.87 13.64 6.52
C ALA A 228 10.85 13.40 7.66
N ILE A 229 9.87 12.52 7.44
CA ILE A 229 8.71 12.35 8.35
C ILE A 229 8.32 10.89 8.63
N GLY A 230 9.06 9.92 8.07
CA GLY A 230 8.81 8.49 8.24
C GLY A 230 9.36 7.91 9.53
N GLU A 231 9.21 6.60 9.67
CA GLU A 231 9.77 5.82 10.79
C GLU A 231 11.30 5.96 10.82
N ALA A 232 11.86 6.23 12.00
CA ALA A 232 13.28 6.58 12.22
C ALA A 232 13.75 7.92 11.58
N SER A 233 12.83 8.81 11.20
CA SER A 233 13.18 10.19 10.86
C SER A 233 13.42 11.05 12.10
N ARG A 234 14.16 12.16 11.94
CA ARG A 234 14.31 13.18 13.01
C ARG A 234 12.96 13.73 13.49
N PHE A 235 11.94 13.72 12.62
CA PHE A 235 10.58 14.09 12.99
C PHE A 235 9.96 13.11 13.99
N TYR A 236 10.12 11.80 13.76
CA TYR A 236 9.68 10.74 14.67
C TYR A 236 10.36 10.86 16.04
N GLU A 237 11.69 11.03 16.07
CA GLU A 237 12.45 11.22 17.30
C GLU A 237 11.98 12.45 18.09
N THR A 238 11.60 13.52 17.38
CA THR A 238 11.21 14.79 18.01
C THR A 238 9.76 14.78 18.53
N HIS A 239 8.83 14.12 17.82
CA HIS A 239 7.40 14.25 18.11
C HIS A 239 6.75 12.95 18.63
N GLY A 240 7.46 11.82 18.61
CA GLY A 240 6.94 10.53 19.08
C GLY A 240 5.86 9.91 18.18
N TYR A 241 5.63 10.48 16.99
CA TYR A 241 4.77 9.91 15.94
C TYR A 241 5.40 10.16 14.57
N TYR A 242 5.07 9.32 13.59
CA TYR A 242 5.56 9.43 12.22
C TYR A 242 4.44 9.33 11.21
N VAL A 243 4.74 9.77 9.99
CA VAL A 243 3.85 9.67 8.83
C VAL A 243 4.39 8.57 7.94
N ASP A 244 3.59 7.52 7.70
CA ASP A 244 3.89 6.51 6.69
C ASP A 244 3.38 7.00 5.33
N PRO A 245 4.27 7.43 4.41
CA PRO A 245 3.84 7.98 3.14
C PRO A 245 3.40 6.84 2.22
N VAL A 246 2.08 6.67 2.13
CA VAL A 246 1.46 5.73 1.21
C VAL A 246 1.23 6.35 -0.17
N ASP A 247 1.43 5.57 -1.22
CA ASP A 247 1.13 6.02 -2.59
C ASP A 247 -0.36 5.85 -2.93
N SER A 248 -0.81 6.47 -4.03
CA SER A 248 -2.21 6.42 -4.47
C SER A 248 -2.69 5.03 -4.91
N ARG A 249 -1.83 4.00 -4.89
CA ARG A 249 -2.14 2.62 -5.26
C ARG A 249 -2.43 1.76 -4.03
N THR A 250 -2.15 2.28 -2.83
CA THR A 250 -2.41 1.60 -1.55
C THR A 250 -3.89 1.56 -1.19
N ALA A 251 -4.66 2.59 -1.56
CA ALA A 251 -6.09 2.70 -1.30
C ALA A 251 -6.93 2.27 -2.51
N VAL A 252 -8.00 1.51 -2.26
CA VAL A 252 -9.02 1.22 -3.27
C VAL A 252 -10.03 2.36 -3.25
N LEU A 253 -9.98 3.21 -4.27
CA LEU A 253 -10.80 4.42 -4.35
C LEU A 253 -11.63 4.46 -5.65
N PRO A 254 -12.81 5.11 -5.64
CA PRO A 254 -13.55 5.35 -6.86
C PRO A 254 -12.76 6.18 -7.88
N ARG A 255 -13.12 6.08 -9.15
CA ARG A 255 -12.59 7.00 -10.16
C ARG A 255 -12.83 8.45 -9.76
N ASP A 256 -11.91 9.30 -10.17
CA ASP A 256 -11.96 10.76 -9.98
C ASP A 256 -11.99 11.21 -8.51
N TRP A 257 -11.59 10.37 -7.55
CA TRP A 257 -11.53 10.74 -6.12
C TRP A 257 -10.70 12.00 -5.85
N LYS A 258 -9.68 12.25 -6.67
CA LYS A 258 -8.82 13.43 -6.55
C LYS A 258 -9.59 14.75 -6.73
N SER A 259 -10.67 14.77 -7.50
CA SER A 259 -11.50 15.98 -7.65
C SER A 259 -12.44 16.22 -6.46
N ARG A 260 -12.53 15.25 -5.54
CA ARG A 260 -13.35 15.30 -4.33
C ARG A 260 -12.51 15.43 -3.06
N LEU A 261 -11.24 15.77 -3.19
CA LEU A 261 -10.39 16.05 -2.03
C LEU A 261 -10.98 17.23 -1.25
N VAL A 262 -11.08 17.06 0.06
CA VAL A 262 -11.55 18.06 1.00
C VAL A 262 -10.35 18.83 1.51
N ASN A 263 -10.37 20.15 1.31
CA ASN A 263 -9.36 21.05 1.84
C ASN A 263 -9.55 21.18 3.35
N VAL A 264 -8.55 20.76 4.12
CA VAL A 264 -8.49 20.95 5.56
C VAL A 264 -7.46 22.01 5.87
N SER A 265 -7.94 23.14 6.38
CA SER A 265 -7.11 24.23 6.88
C SER A 265 -7.60 24.59 8.28
N SER A 266 -6.69 24.63 9.24
CA SER A 266 -6.95 25.05 10.61
C SER A 266 -5.78 25.87 11.12
N PRO A 267 -5.90 26.58 12.26
CA PRO A 267 -4.74 27.26 12.85
C PRO A 267 -3.54 26.32 13.09
N GLY A 268 -3.79 25.04 13.36
CA GLY A 268 -2.77 24.01 13.52
C GLY A 268 -2.10 23.54 12.22
N THR A 269 -2.58 23.96 11.04
CA THR A 269 -1.94 23.61 9.76
C THR A 269 -0.87 24.62 9.33
N ASN A 270 -0.56 25.63 10.15
CA ASN A 270 0.53 26.61 9.95
C ASN A 270 0.56 27.21 8.53
N GLY A 271 -0.60 27.56 7.97
CA GLY A 271 -0.73 28.16 6.64
C GLY A 271 -0.69 27.18 5.47
N VAL A 272 -0.55 25.88 5.73
CA VAL A 272 -0.62 24.81 4.72
C VAL A 272 -2.04 24.25 4.65
N THR A 273 -2.52 23.92 3.46
CA THR A 273 -3.81 23.22 3.27
C THR A 273 -3.57 21.72 3.09
N GLY A 274 -4.12 20.91 3.98
CA GLY A 274 -4.15 19.46 3.83
C GLY A 274 -5.23 19.05 2.82
N LEU A 275 -4.93 18.10 1.95
CA LEU A 275 -5.91 17.50 1.03
C LEU A 275 -6.34 16.14 1.58
N CYS A 276 -7.52 16.10 2.19
CA CYS A 276 -8.07 14.90 2.81
C CYS A 276 -9.08 14.22 1.89
N LEU A 277 -9.27 12.91 2.04
CA LEU A 277 -10.32 12.19 1.31
C LEU A 277 -11.72 12.66 1.74
N ASP A 278 -12.65 12.71 0.79
CA ASP A 278 -14.08 12.82 1.08
C ASP A 278 -14.50 11.65 2.00
N PRO A 279 -15.37 11.87 3.01
CA PRO A 279 -15.84 10.82 3.89
C PRO A 279 -16.39 9.57 3.17
N HIS A 280 -17.06 9.73 2.03
CA HIS A 280 -17.58 8.62 1.22
C HIS A 280 -16.47 7.85 0.52
N ASP A 281 -15.45 8.54 0.01
CA ASP A 281 -14.28 7.90 -0.62
C ASP A 281 -13.45 7.13 0.44
N LEU A 282 -13.28 7.72 1.62
CA LEU A 282 -12.66 7.05 2.77
C LEU A 282 -13.45 5.80 3.17
N PHE A 283 -14.76 5.92 3.33
CA PHE A 283 -15.65 4.81 3.65
C PHE A 283 -15.50 3.65 2.66
N ILE A 284 -15.54 3.96 1.35
CA ILE A 284 -15.38 2.95 0.30
C ILE A 284 -14.01 2.26 0.39
N SER A 285 -12.94 3.01 0.67
CA SER A 285 -11.62 2.41 0.87
C SER A 285 -11.58 1.44 2.06
N LYS A 286 -12.30 1.73 3.14
CA LYS A 286 -12.39 0.85 4.32
C LYS A 286 -13.26 -0.39 4.04
N VAL A 287 -14.40 -0.22 3.40
CA VAL A 287 -15.28 -1.34 3.01
C VAL A 287 -14.65 -2.24 1.94
N ALA A 288 -13.78 -1.70 1.09
CA ALA A 288 -12.98 -2.50 0.17
C ALA A 288 -12.00 -3.42 0.93
N ALA A 289 -11.31 -2.90 1.94
CA ALA A 289 -10.35 -3.64 2.77
C ALA A 289 -11.03 -4.68 3.69
N TRP A 290 -12.18 -4.34 4.28
CA TRP A 290 -13.07 -5.26 5.02
C TRP A 290 -12.43 -6.02 6.18
N ARG A 291 -11.63 -5.34 6.98
CA ARG A 291 -11.13 -5.87 8.26
C ARG A 291 -12.14 -5.56 9.36
N GLU A 292 -12.10 -6.26 10.49
CA GLU A 292 -13.05 -6.04 11.59
C GLU A 292 -13.09 -4.57 12.05
N LYS A 293 -11.92 -3.94 12.22
CA LYS A 293 -11.82 -2.50 12.53
C LYS A 293 -12.44 -1.58 11.47
N ASP A 294 -12.37 -1.98 10.20
CA ASP A 294 -12.92 -1.20 9.09
C ASP A 294 -14.45 -1.30 9.08
N ILE A 295 -15.00 -2.46 9.48
CA ILE A 295 -16.43 -2.68 9.65
C ILE A 295 -16.98 -1.81 10.78
N GLU A 296 -16.33 -1.82 11.95
CA GLU A 296 -16.74 -0.99 13.09
C GLU A 296 -16.63 0.49 12.76
N PHE A 297 -15.53 0.93 12.13
CA PHE A 297 -15.39 2.30 11.67
C PHE A 297 -16.49 2.70 10.67
N ALA A 298 -16.81 1.84 9.71
CA ALA A 298 -17.89 2.08 8.75
C ALA A 298 -19.27 2.20 9.44
N LYS A 299 -19.58 1.33 10.40
CA LYS A 299 -20.82 1.43 11.19
C LYS A 299 -20.93 2.77 11.93
N VAL A 300 -19.84 3.23 12.53
CA VAL A 300 -19.78 4.54 13.22
C VAL A 300 -20.04 5.68 12.23
N MET A 301 -19.40 5.68 11.05
CA MET A 301 -19.63 6.70 10.02
C MET A 301 -21.10 6.76 9.57
N ILE A 302 -21.75 5.60 9.41
CA ILE A 302 -23.19 5.53 9.08
C ILE A 302 -24.03 6.03 10.27
N GLY A 303 -23.73 5.58 11.48
CA GLY A 303 -24.46 5.94 12.70
C GLY A 303 -24.48 7.45 12.98
N HIS A 304 -23.36 8.14 12.71
CA HIS A 304 -23.25 9.60 12.83
C HIS A 304 -23.74 10.38 11.60
N GLY A 305 -24.24 9.71 10.55
CA GLY A 305 -24.70 10.37 9.34
C GLY A 305 -23.61 11.06 8.54
N MET A 306 -22.35 10.62 8.67
CA MET A 306 -21.21 11.19 7.94
C MET A 306 -21.20 10.79 6.46
N VAL A 307 -22.00 9.78 6.10
CA VAL A 307 -22.12 9.23 4.75
C VAL A 307 -23.57 8.88 4.43
N GLU A 308 -23.93 9.05 3.16
CA GLU A 308 -25.27 8.75 2.63
C GLU A 308 -25.23 7.49 1.77
N LYS A 309 -26.18 6.57 2.00
CA LYS A 309 -26.29 5.28 1.30
C LYS A 309 -26.27 5.45 -0.23
N ASP A 310 -27.10 6.35 -0.76
CA ASP A 310 -27.23 6.54 -2.21
C ASP A 310 -25.92 7.04 -2.83
N ARG A 311 -25.23 7.98 -2.16
CA ARG A 311 -23.93 8.48 -2.60
C ARG A 311 -22.85 7.39 -2.52
N LEU A 312 -22.86 6.56 -1.48
CA LEU A 312 -21.96 5.41 -1.37
C LEU A 312 -22.16 4.42 -2.52
N LEU A 313 -23.40 4.08 -2.87
CA LEU A 313 -23.71 3.17 -3.97
C LEU A 313 -23.24 3.72 -5.32
N VAL A 314 -23.49 5.01 -5.59
CA VAL A 314 -23.01 5.69 -6.81
C VAL A 314 -21.48 5.66 -6.90
N LEU A 315 -20.78 5.99 -5.81
CA LEU A 315 -19.32 6.02 -5.80
C LEU A 315 -18.71 4.61 -5.85
N ALA A 316 -19.30 3.63 -5.17
CA ALA A 316 -18.86 2.23 -5.22
C ALA A 316 -18.93 1.65 -6.64
N SER A 317 -19.94 2.04 -7.43
CA SER A 317 -20.04 1.65 -8.85
C SER A 317 -18.87 2.16 -9.71
N LYS A 318 -18.22 3.24 -9.28
CA LYS A 318 -17.07 3.86 -9.97
C LYS A 318 -15.73 3.29 -9.51
N VAL A 319 -15.70 2.34 -8.57
CA VAL A 319 -14.47 1.65 -8.16
C VAL A 319 -13.96 0.80 -9.31
N PRO A 320 -12.69 0.94 -9.72
CA PRO A 320 -12.14 0.15 -10.81
C PRO A 320 -11.98 -1.32 -10.37
N ASN A 321 -12.57 -2.21 -11.16
CA ASN A 321 -12.31 -3.64 -11.07
C ASN A 321 -10.99 -3.94 -11.79
N PRO A 322 -9.99 -4.53 -11.12
CA PRO A 322 -8.81 -5.01 -11.82
C PRO A 322 -9.15 -6.30 -12.58
N GLU A 323 -8.27 -6.69 -13.50
CA GLU A 323 -8.51 -7.83 -14.40
C GLU A 323 -8.68 -9.16 -13.65
N ASP A 324 -8.10 -9.29 -12.46
CA ASP A 324 -8.14 -10.45 -11.57
C ASP A 324 -9.32 -10.44 -10.57
N ASP A 325 -10.05 -9.32 -10.47
CA ASP A 325 -11.19 -9.16 -9.56
C ASP A 325 -12.29 -8.31 -10.21
N LEU A 326 -12.93 -8.87 -11.23
CA LEU A 326 -14.03 -8.23 -11.97
C LEU A 326 -15.27 -7.94 -11.10
N SER A 327 -15.36 -8.58 -9.93
CA SER A 327 -16.50 -8.45 -9.01
C SER A 327 -16.24 -7.49 -7.85
N ARG A 328 -15.09 -6.80 -7.80
CA ARG A 328 -14.72 -5.92 -6.69
C ARG A 328 -15.79 -4.89 -6.36
N ALA A 329 -16.22 -4.10 -7.34
CA ALA A 329 -17.22 -3.06 -7.16
C ALA A 329 -18.56 -3.66 -6.68
N ALA A 330 -19.00 -4.77 -7.28
CA ALA A 330 -20.22 -5.47 -6.86
C ALA A 330 -20.13 -5.98 -5.42
N ARG A 331 -18.96 -6.48 -5.00
CA ARG A 331 -18.69 -6.94 -3.64
C ARG A 331 -18.74 -5.79 -2.63
N ILE A 332 -18.16 -4.63 -3.00
CA ILE A 332 -18.22 -3.41 -2.18
C ILE A 332 -19.67 -2.93 -2.05
N ILE A 333 -20.45 -2.92 -3.14
CA ILE A 333 -21.87 -2.57 -3.13
C ILE A 333 -22.65 -3.48 -2.17
N LYS A 334 -22.50 -4.81 -2.31
CA LYS A 334 -23.19 -5.77 -1.44
C LYS A 334 -22.84 -5.58 0.04
N ARG A 335 -21.60 -5.21 0.33
CA ARG A 335 -21.12 -4.89 1.68
C ARG A 335 -21.76 -3.60 2.22
N ILE A 336 -21.85 -2.55 1.41
CA ILE A 336 -22.55 -1.29 1.75
C ILE A 336 -24.01 -1.57 2.08
N GLU A 337 -24.70 -2.32 1.22
CA GLU A 337 -26.11 -2.69 1.41
C GLU A 337 -26.32 -3.43 2.73
N ARG A 338 -25.47 -4.41 3.04
CA ARG A 338 -25.51 -5.14 4.32
C ARG A 338 -25.34 -4.20 5.51
N LEU A 339 -24.33 -3.34 5.50
CA LEU A 339 -24.07 -2.42 6.61
C LEU A 339 -25.20 -1.41 6.82
N CYS A 340 -25.84 -0.95 5.74
CA CYS A 340 -26.97 -0.03 5.85
C CYS A 340 -28.25 -0.74 6.31
N ALA A 341 -28.50 -1.96 5.85
CA ALA A 341 -29.67 -2.76 6.26
C ALA A 341 -29.62 -3.13 7.75
N ASP A 342 -28.42 -3.36 8.30
CA ASP A 342 -28.25 -3.64 9.74
C ASP A 342 -28.59 -2.43 10.62
N ARG A 343 -28.58 -1.19 10.09
CA ARG A 343 -29.07 0.02 10.79
C ARG A 343 -30.59 0.18 10.73
N GLU A 344 -31.21 -0.25 9.64
CA GLU A 344 -32.66 -0.09 9.41
C GLU A 344 -33.50 -1.11 10.21
N ARG A 345 -32.86 -2.12 10.82
CA ARG A 345 -33.52 -3.05 11.74
C ARG A 345 -33.77 -2.39 13.10
N PRO A 346 -35.03 -2.25 13.56
CA PRO A 346 -35.31 -1.82 14.92
C PRO A 346 -34.74 -2.83 15.92
N GLN A 347 -34.12 -2.32 17.00
CA GLN A 347 -33.65 -3.11 18.13
C GLN A 347 -34.81 -3.77 18.88
#